data_AF-A0A2M9MNI8-F1
#
_entry.id   AF-A0A2M9MNI8-F1
#
_cell.length_a   1.000
_cell.length_b   1.000
_cell.length_c   1.000
_cell.angle_alpha   90.00
_cell.angle_beta   90.00
_cell.angle_gamma   90.00
#
_symmetry.space_group_name_H-M   'P 1'
#
loop_
_entity.id
_entity.type
_entity.pdbx_description
1 polymer ?
#
loop_
_entity_poly.entity_id
_entity_poly.type
_entity_poly.pdbx_seq_one_letter_code
_entity_poly.pdbx_strand_id
1 'polypeptide(L)'
;MTSKWRVPVVRKISAWTFILPILLFAIEILFVRDGHWFHFYGLLSTVVIPPFGIVLSIRSYGITDSAKDLLLIASNGLALCSYFIYTFLGYLMLGP
;
A
#
# COMPACT_ATOMS: atom_id res chain seq x y z
N MET A 1 0.14 -15.37 -26.04
CA MET A 1 -0.79 -14.41 -26.67
C MET A 1 -1.88 -13.88 -25.71
N THR A 2 -1.74 -13.92 -24.37
CA THR A 2 -2.91 -13.86 -23.45
C THR A 2 -2.79 -12.92 -22.24
N SER A 3 -2.18 -11.73 -22.38
CA SER A 3 -2.00 -10.85 -21.20
C SER A 3 -2.56 -9.43 -21.30
N LYS A 4 -2.66 -8.81 -22.50
CA LYS A 4 -3.11 -7.40 -22.61
C LYS A 4 -4.49 -7.13 -22.02
N TRP A 5 -5.45 -8.06 -22.17
CA TRP A 5 -6.81 -7.91 -21.62
C TRP A 5 -6.87 -8.02 -20.09
N ARG A 6 -5.87 -8.63 -19.45
CA ARG A 6 -5.81 -8.75 -17.98
C ARG A 6 -5.15 -7.54 -17.32
N VAL A 7 -4.39 -6.74 -18.07
CA VAL A 7 -3.74 -5.52 -17.57
C VAL A 7 -4.71 -4.55 -16.86
N PRO A 8 -5.90 -4.21 -17.39
CA PRO A 8 -6.82 -3.31 -16.69
C PRO A 8 -7.28 -3.89 -15.34
N VAL A 9 -7.48 -5.21 -15.25
CA VAL A 9 -7.84 -5.88 -13.99
C VAL A 9 -6.66 -5.85 -13.01
N VAL A 10 -5.45 -6.16 -13.47
CA VAL A 10 -4.22 -6.12 -12.65
C VAL A 10 -3.97 -4.72 -12.11
N ARG A 11 -4.12 -3.68 -12.95
CA ARG A 11 -4.02 -2.28 -12.53
C ARG A 11 -5.07 -1.92 -11.48
N LYS A 12 -6.31 -2.38 -11.66
CA LYS A 12 -7.38 -2.14 -10.70
C LYS A 12 -7.07 -2.79 -9.35
N ILE A 13 -6.59 -4.03 -9.34
CA ILE A 13 -6.16 -4.72 -8.11
C ILE A 13 -4.99 -3.98 -7.47
N SER A 14 -3.98 -3.56 -8.24
CA SER A 14 -2.84 -2.81 -7.70
C SER A 14 -3.20 -1.40 -7.21
N ALA A 15 -4.26 -0.79 -7.73
CA ALA A 15 -4.79 0.45 -7.18
C ALA A 15 -5.46 0.18 -5.82
N TRP A 16 -6.21 -0.92 -5.71
CA TRP A 16 -6.80 -1.33 -4.44
C TRP A 16 -5.76 -1.67 -3.37
N THR A 17 -4.62 -2.26 -3.72
CA THR A 17 -3.52 -2.52 -2.76
C THR A 17 -2.86 -1.25 -2.24
N PHE A 18 -3.07 -0.10 -2.89
CA PHE A 18 -2.65 1.20 -2.40
C PHE A 18 -3.76 1.88 -1.58
N ILE A 19 -5.01 1.83 -2.05
CA ILE A 19 -6.15 2.50 -1.40
C ILE A 19 -6.53 1.81 -0.08
N LEU A 20 -6.58 0.49 -0.05
CA LEU A 20 -7.06 -0.27 1.10
C LEU A 20 -6.20 -0.04 2.35
N PRO A 21 -4.85 -0.07 2.27
CA PRO A 21 -4.02 0.18 3.45
C PRO A 21 -4.11 1.61 3.96
N ILE A 22 -4.22 2.60 3.06
CA ILE A 22 -4.43 4.00 3.46
C ILE A 22 -5.75 4.13 4.23
N LEU A 23 -6.80 3.48 3.74
CA LEU A 23 -8.12 3.53 4.36
C LEU A 23 -8.12 2.84 5.73
N LEU A 24 -7.50 1.65 5.84
CA LEU A 24 -7.36 0.95 7.11
C LEU A 24 -6.50 1.72 8.12
N PHE A 25 -5.40 2.31 7.67
CA PHE A 25 -4.53 3.15 8.51
C PHE A 25 -5.23 4.42 8.97
N ALA A 26 -5.99 5.09 8.10
CA ALA A 26 -6.78 6.26 8.47
C ALA A 26 -7.87 5.92 9.47
N ILE A 27 -8.57 4.79 9.29
CA ILE A 27 -9.54 4.29 10.28
C ILE A 27 -8.83 4.05 11.61
N GLU A 28 -7.69 3.37 11.61
CA GLU A 28 -6.95 3.12 12.86
C GLU A 28 -6.61 4.42 13.59
N ILE A 29 -6.02 5.42 12.92
CA ILE A 29 -5.68 6.71 13.54
C ILE A 29 -6.91 7.44 14.10
N LEU A 30 -8.03 7.42 13.37
CA LEU A 30 -9.25 8.13 13.78
C LEU A 30 -9.95 7.45 14.98
N PHE A 31 -9.91 6.12 15.04
CA PHE A 31 -10.55 5.31 16.08
C PHE A 31 -9.58 4.84 17.20
N VAL A 32 -8.30 5.28 17.15
CA VAL A 32 -7.23 4.92 18.10
C VAL A 32 -7.58 5.25 19.56
N ARG A 33 -8.44 6.25 19.79
CA ARG A 33 -8.83 6.71 21.14
C ARG A 33 -9.77 5.76 21.88
N ASP A 34 -10.45 4.85 21.20
CA ASP A 34 -11.54 4.06 21.80
C ASP A 34 -11.05 2.70 22.36
N GLY A 35 -9.73 2.45 22.42
CA GLY A 35 -9.17 1.20 22.96
C GLY A 35 -9.57 -0.05 22.16
N HIS A 36 -10.00 0.12 20.91
CA HIS A 36 -10.51 -0.95 20.06
C HIS A 36 -9.42 -1.95 19.67
N TRP A 37 -9.82 -3.22 19.52
CA TRP A 37 -9.01 -4.35 19.03
C TRP A 37 -8.38 -4.12 17.64
N PHE A 38 -8.79 -3.05 16.94
CA PHE A 38 -8.29 -2.70 15.62
C PHE A 38 -6.96 -1.95 15.63
N HIS A 39 -6.42 -1.62 16.81
CA HIS A 39 -5.03 -1.19 16.96
C HIS A 39 -4.10 -2.18 16.27
N PHE A 40 -3.10 -1.68 15.56
CA PHE A 40 -2.09 -2.41 14.80
C PHE A 40 -2.51 -2.94 13.41
N TYR A 41 -3.80 -3.18 13.12
CA TYR A 41 -4.21 -3.80 11.84
C TYR A 41 -4.09 -2.88 10.63
N GLY A 42 -4.46 -1.61 10.78
CA GLY A 42 -4.24 -0.58 9.78
C GLY A 42 -2.77 -0.33 9.54
N LEU A 43 -1.96 -0.26 10.59
CA LEU A 43 -0.50 -0.15 10.47
C LEU A 43 0.09 -1.37 9.76
N LEU A 44 -0.25 -2.59 10.16
CA LEU A 44 0.25 -3.84 9.56
C LEU A 44 -0.17 -4.00 8.10
N SER A 45 -1.35 -3.48 7.73
CA SER A 45 -1.83 -3.50 6.34
C SER A 45 -0.92 -2.74 5.38
N THR A 46 -0.24 -1.69 5.84
CA THR A 46 0.72 -0.89 5.02
C THR A 46 2.02 -1.62 4.72
N VAL A 47 2.33 -2.70 5.46
CA VAL A 47 3.49 -3.56 5.21
C VAL A 47 3.13 -4.76 4.36
N VAL A 48 1.97 -5.37 4.61
CA VAL A 48 1.59 -6.64 3.98
C VAL A 48 1.02 -6.44 2.58
N ILE A 49 0.17 -5.43 2.38
CA ILE A 49 -0.64 -5.30 1.15
C ILE A 49 0.12 -4.60 0.01
N PRO A 50 0.84 -3.48 0.22
CA PRO A 50 1.53 -2.77 -0.87
C PRO A 50 2.55 -3.59 -1.67
N PRO A 51 3.33 -4.53 -1.09
CA PRO A 51 4.22 -5.40 -1.87
C PRO A 51 3.51 -6.17 -2.99
N PHE A 52 2.27 -6.63 -2.77
CA PHE A 52 1.50 -7.29 -3.81
C PHE A 52 1.15 -6.33 -4.95
N GLY A 53 0.83 -5.08 -4.64
CA GLY A 53 0.62 -4.02 -5.63
C GLY A 53 1.86 -3.74 -6.47
N ILE A 54 3.03 -3.66 -5.83
CA ILE A 54 4.31 -3.47 -6.51
C ILE A 54 4.55 -4.59 -7.52
N VAL A 55 4.42 -5.85 -7.10
CA VAL A 55 4.64 -7.02 -7.98
C VAL A 55 3.67 -7.04 -9.16
N LEU A 56 2.38 -6.77 -8.90
CA LEU A 56 1.35 -6.71 -9.94
C LEU A 56 1.61 -5.58 -10.94
N SER A 57 2.03 -4.41 -10.46
CA SER A 57 2.32 -3.26 -11.33
C SER A 57 3.62 -3.41 -12.11
N ILE A 58 4.66 -4.04 -11.56
CA ILE A 58 5.86 -4.41 -12.32
C ILE A 58 5.49 -5.35 -13.47
N ARG A 59 4.60 -6.32 -13.20
CA ARG A 59 4.14 -7.26 -14.22
C ARG A 59 3.32 -6.57 -15.33
N SER A 60 2.45 -5.61 -15.01
CA SER A 60 1.72 -4.84 -16.03
C SER A 60 2.62 -3.86 -16.78
N TYR A 61 3.60 -3.26 -16.10
CA TYR A 61 4.59 -2.38 -16.70
C TYR A 61 5.41 -3.10 -17.78
N GLY A 62 5.94 -4.30 -17.48
CA GLY A 62 6.71 -5.08 -18.46
C GLY A 62 5.93 -5.49 -19.73
N ILE A 63 4.60 -5.33 -19.75
CA ILE A 63 3.74 -5.68 -20.89
C ILE A 63 3.28 -4.43 -21.65
N THR A 64 3.16 -3.29 -20.97
CA THR A 64 2.53 -2.08 -21.53
C THR A 64 3.42 -0.86 -21.56
N ASP A 65 4.55 -0.88 -20.86
CA ASP A 65 5.51 0.23 -20.73
C ASP A 65 4.84 1.57 -20.42
N SER A 66 3.78 1.53 -19.59
CA SER A 66 2.93 2.68 -19.33
C SER A 66 3.36 3.41 -18.08
N ALA A 67 3.46 4.74 -18.15
CA ALA A 67 3.70 5.60 -17.00
C ALA A 67 2.68 5.40 -15.85
N LYS A 68 1.47 4.93 -16.15
CA LYS A 68 0.45 4.61 -15.14
C LYS A 68 0.89 3.45 -14.23
N ASP A 69 1.54 2.43 -14.78
CA ASP A 69 2.03 1.31 -13.98
C ASP A 69 3.24 1.73 -13.14
N LEU A 70 4.10 2.60 -13.69
CA LEU A 70 5.22 3.17 -12.96
C LEU A 70 4.76 4.02 -11.76
N LEU A 71 3.67 4.80 -11.94
CA LEU A 71 3.01 5.50 -10.84
C LEU A 71 2.46 4.53 -9.78
N LEU A 72 1.81 3.43 -10.18
CA LEU A 72 1.30 2.44 -9.23
C LEU A 72 2.42 1.76 -8.44
N ILE A 73 3.56 1.47 -9.08
CA ILE A 73 4.77 0.96 -8.40
C ILE A 73 5.24 1.98 -7.36
N ALA A 74 5.42 3.24 -7.76
CA ALA A 74 5.87 4.31 -6.87
C ALA A 74 4.90 4.53 -5.71
N SER A 75 3.59 4.57 -5.96
CA SER A 75 2.57 4.76 -4.94
C SER A 75 2.54 3.63 -3.92
N ASN A 76 2.60 2.36 -4.37
CA ASN A 76 2.66 1.23 -3.43
C ASN A 76 4.02 1.20 -2.68
N GLY A 77 5.12 1.60 -3.32
CA GLY A 77 6.42 1.75 -2.67
C GLY A 77 6.41 2.83 -1.58
N LEU A 78 5.82 4.00 -1.85
CA LEU A 78 5.66 5.06 -0.86
C LEU A 78 4.74 4.65 0.28
N ALA A 79 3.65 3.93 -0.01
CA ALA A 79 2.76 3.38 1.02
C ALA A 79 3.45 2.34 1.91
N LEU A 80 4.41 1.58 1.37
CA LEU A 80 5.25 0.69 2.17
C LEU A 80 6.23 1.48 3.04
N CYS A 81 6.86 2.51 2.48
CA CYS A 81 7.80 3.37 3.20
C CYS A 81 7.14 4.18 4.33
N SER A 82 5.85 4.53 4.20
CA SER A 82 5.15 5.32 5.22
C SER A 82 5.06 4.61 6.56
N TYR A 83 4.98 3.27 6.58
CA TYR A 83 5.11 2.46 7.80
C TYR A 83 6.42 2.76 8.53
N PHE A 84 7.55 2.63 7.81
CA PHE A 84 8.88 2.84 8.38
C PHE A 84 9.04 4.27 8.90
N ILE A 85 8.54 5.26 8.14
CA ILE A 85 8.58 6.65 8.57
C ILE A 85 7.75 6.87 9.84
N TYR A 86 6.52 6.34 9.89
CA TYR A 86 5.64 6.49 11.05
C TYR A 86 6.24 5.85 12.30
N THR A 87 6.68 4.59 12.21
CA THR A 87 7.29 3.89 13.34
C THR A 87 8.60 4.53 13.77
N PHE A 88 9.46 4.94 12.83
CA PHE A 88 10.71 5.63 13.13
C PHE A 88 10.48 6.96 13.86
N LEU A 89 9.54 7.78 13.38
CA LEU A 89 9.19 9.03 14.05
C LEU A 89 8.56 8.78 15.42
N GLY A 90 7.71 7.75 15.56
CA GLY A 90 7.15 7.33 16.83
C GLY A 90 8.24 7.00 17.86
N TYR A 91 9.20 6.15 17.48
CA TYR A 91 10.36 5.81 18.31
C TYR A 91 11.22 7.04 18.65
N LEU A 92 11.46 7.93 17.69
CA LEU A 92 12.27 9.13 17.91
C LEU A 92 11.64 10.09 18.94
N MET A 93 10.31 10.23 18.90
CA MET A 93 9.58 11.17 19.76
C MET A 93 9.26 10.61 21.15
N LEU A 94 9.00 9.31 21.26
CA LEU A 94 8.50 8.68 22.49
C LEU A 94 9.55 7.83 23.21
N GLY A 95 10.71 7.59 22.58
CA GLY A 95 11.70 6.64 23.08
C GLY A 95 11.31 5.19 22.80
N PRO A 96 12.20 4.23 23.10
CA PRO A 96 11.90 2.81 23.02
C PRO A 96 10.91 2.34 24.08
#